data_AF-A0A8S0VYV1-F1
#
_entry.id   AF-A0A8S0VYV1-F1
#
_cell.length_a   1.000
_cell.length_b   1.000
_cell.length_c   1.000
_cell.angle_alpha   90.00
_cell.angle_beta   90.00
_cell.angle_gamma   90.00
#
_symmetry.space_group_name_H-M   'P 1'
#
loop_
_entity.id
_entity.type
_entity.pdbx_description
1 polymer ?
#
loop_
_entity_poly.entity_id
_entity_poly.type
_entity_poly.pdbx_seq_one_letter_code
_entity_poly.pdbx_strand_id
1 'polypeptide(L)'
;MSVLTPAYSYTNRPGKGLLFTCEACGYTLHADLVGGRNVRLRTLVARQDRTITGRVSTVPDVDSNDTGPDPVEESRNPLTLVRGS
;
A
#
# COMPACT_ATOMS: atom_id res chain seq x y z
N MET A 1 7.25 11.04 -12.66
CA MET A 1 5.92 10.45 -12.95
C MET A 1 5.50 9.64 -11.74
N SER A 2 4.72 10.26 -10.85
CA SER A 2 4.30 9.66 -9.60
C SER A 2 3.17 8.68 -9.88
N VAL A 3 3.43 7.38 -9.70
CA VAL A 3 2.37 6.37 -9.69
C VAL A 3 1.50 6.62 -8.46
N LEU A 4 0.42 7.36 -8.66
CA LEU A 4 -0.73 7.36 -7.76
C LEU A 4 -1.27 5.94 -7.76
N THR A 5 -0.77 5.10 -6.87
CA THR A 5 -1.55 3.95 -6.43
C THR A 5 -2.87 4.53 -5.92
N PRO A 6 -4.05 4.11 -6.44
CA PRO A 6 -5.31 4.45 -5.79
C PRO A 6 -5.33 3.67 -4.48
N ALA A 7 -4.64 4.23 -3.49
CA ALA A 7 -4.58 3.74 -2.13
C ALA A 7 -5.97 3.90 -1.55
N TYR A 8 -6.61 2.77 -1.31
CA TYR A 8 -7.69 2.56 -0.34
C TYR A 8 -8.45 3.83 0.09
N SER A 9 -9.54 4.14 -0.61
CA SER A 9 -10.52 5.13 -0.15
C SER A 9 -11.84 4.43 0.17
N TYR A 10 -12.51 4.84 1.25
CA TYR A 10 -13.83 4.33 1.62
C TYR A 10 -14.87 4.53 0.49
N THR A 11 -14.65 5.54 -0.35
CA THR A 11 -15.49 5.83 -1.52
C THR A 11 -15.38 4.78 -2.62
N ASN A 12 -14.26 4.05 -2.74
CA ASN A 12 -14.07 3.04 -3.78
C ASN A 12 -14.80 1.71 -3.49
N ARG A 13 -15.40 1.56 -2.30
CA ARG A 13 -16.12 0.37 -1.84
C ARG A 13 -17.52 0.72 -1.28
N PRO A 14 -18.41 1.27 -2.12
CA PRO A 14 -19.77 1.61 -1.68
C PRO A 14 -20.56 0.36 -1.27
N GLY A 15 -21.64 0.56 -0.50
CA GLY A 15 -22.57 -0.53 -0.14
C GLY A 15 -21.94 -1.62 0.73
N LYS A 16 -21.23 -1.22 1.80
CA LYS A 16 -20.53 -2.12 2.74
C LYS A 16 -19.45 -2.99 2.09
N GLY A 17 -18.87 -2.53 0.98
CA GLY A 17 -17.80 -3.22 0.28
C GLY A 17 -18.23 -4.43 -0.56
N LEU A 18 -19.51 -4.57 -0.88
CA LEU A 18 -19.98 -5.57 -1.86
C LEU A 18 -19.49 -5.24 -3.28
N LEU A 19 -19.47 -3.95 -3.62
CA LEU A 19 -19.02 -3.44 -4.90
C LEU A 19 -17.69 -2.70 -4.72
N PHE A 20 -16.90 -2.74 -5.77
CA PHE A 20 -15.72 -1.92 -5.98
C PHE A 20 -15.99 -0.99 -7.16
N THR A 21 -15.71 0.30 -7.00
CA THR A 21 -15.78 1.32 -8.06
C THR A 21 -14.40 1.95 -8.23
N CYS A 22 -13.85 1.91 -9.44
CA CYS A 22 -12.55 2.53 -9.73
C CYS A 22 -12.70 4.06 -9.75
N GLU A 23 -11.93 4.77 -8.92
CA GLU A 23 -11.98 6.25 -8.86
C GLU A 23 -11.38 6.92 -10.09
N ALA A 24 -10.53 6.22 -10.85
CA ALA A 24 -9.90 6.77 -12.05
C ALA A 24 -10.77 6.62 -13.32
N CYS A 25 -11.56 5.55 -13.44
CA CYS A 25 -12.33 5.26 -14.65
C CYS A 25 -13.82 4.96 -14.43
N GLY A 26 -14.30 4.97 -13.19
CA GLY A 26 -15.70 4.71 -12.84
C GLY A 26 -16.16 3.27 -13.02
N TYR A 27 -15.27 2.33 -13.39
CA TYR A 27 -15.63 0.93 -13.57
C TYR A 27 -16.08 0.28 -12.27
N THR A 28 -17.26 -0.34 -12.27
CA THR A 28 -17.88 -0.98 -11.10
C THR A 28 -17.99 -2.48 -11.28
N LEU A 29 -17.55 -3.24 -10.27
CA LEU A 29 -17.64 -4.70 -10.24
C LEU A 29 -17.80 -5.18 -8.79
N HIS A 30 -18.22 -6.42 -8.57
CA HIS A 30 -18.15 -7.02 -7.24
C HIS A 30 -16.71 -7.06 -6.69
N ALA A 31 -16.57 -6.71 -5.41
CA ALA A 31 -15.28 -6.54 -4.77
C ALA A 31 -14.50 -7.88 -4.64
N ASP A 32 -15.20 -9.00 -4.54
CA ASP A 32 -14.60 -10.35 -4.51
C ASP A 32 -13.98 -10.73 -5.86
N LEU A 33 -14.62 -10.41 -6.99
CA LEU A 33 -14.09 -10.63 -8.33
C LEU A 33 -12.82 -9.79 -8.57
N VAL A 34 -12.84 -8.53 -8.12
CA VAL A 34 -11.66 -7.66 -8.15
C VAL A 34 -10.56 -8.23 -7.25
N GLY A 35 -10.92 -8.69 -6.05
CA GLY A 35 -10.02 -9.35 -5.12
C GLY A 35 -9.33 -10.58 -5.73
N GLY A 36 -10.11 -11.48 -6.32
CA GLY A 36 -9.60 -12.69 -6.98
C GLY A 36 -8.65 -12.39 -8.13
N ARG A 37 -8.97 -11.39 -8.97
CA ARG A 37 -8.06 -10.92 -10.04
C ARG A 37 -6.76 -10.38 -9.47
N ASN A 38 -6.83 -9.54 -8.44
CA ASN A 38 -5.65 -8.93 -7.81
C ASN A 38 -4.74 -9.98 -7.18
N VAL A 39 -5.31 -10.96 -6.46
CA VAL A 39 -4.54 -12.08 -5.87
C VAL A 39 -3.88 -12.91 -6.96
N ARG A 40 -4.61 -13.25 -8.03
CA ARG A 40 -4.07 -14.01 -9.17
C ARG A 40 -2.91 -13.26 -9.84
N LEU A 41 -3.10 -11.98 -10.16
CA LEU A 41 -2.09 -11.16 -10.83
C LEU A 41 -0.82 -11.00 -9.98
N ARG A 42 -0.97 -10.70 -8.68
CA ARG A 42 0.18 -10.63 -7.75
C ARG A 42 0.94 -11.95 -7.67
N THR A 43 0.21 -13.06 -7.67
CA THR A 43 0.82 -14.40 -7.66
C THR A 43 1.61 -14.66 -8.94
N LEU A 44 1.06 -14.30 -10.10
CA LEU A 44 1.76 -14.46 -11.38
C LEU A 44 3.04 -13.62 -11.42
N VAL A 45 2.94 -12.35 -11.02
CA VAL A 45 4.10 -11.44 -10.95
C VAL A 45 5.17 -11.98 -10.01
N ALA A 46 4.79 -12.43 -8.81
CA ALA A 46 5.75 -13.00 -7.84
C ALA A 46 6.44 -14.27 -8.38
N ARG A 47 5.73 -15.11 -9.14
CA ARG A 47 6.31 -16.31 -9.76
C ARG A 47 7.27 -15.94 -10.89
N GLN A 48 6.89 -14.99 -11.74
CA GLN A 48 7.74 -14.51 -12.81
C GLN A 48 9.02 -13.86 -12.25
N ASP A 49 8.88 -13.01 -11.23
CA ASP A 49 10.01 -12.39 -10.56
C ASP A 49 10.95 -13.46 -9.98
N ARG A 50 10.40 -14.48 -9.29
CA ARG A 50 11.21 -15.61 -8.81
C ARG A 50 11.93 -16.35 -9.92
N THR A 51 11.29 -16.58 -11.06
CA THR A 51 11.93 -17.25 -12.20
C THR A 51 13.09 -16.43 -12.76
N ILE A 52 12.99 -15.09 -12.73
CA ILE A 52 13.99 -14.17 -13.29
C ILE A 52 15.13 -13.90 -12.29
N THR A 53 14.80 -13.60 -11.03
CA THR A 53 15.77 -13.12 -10.02
C THR A 53 16.24 -14.22 -9.07
N GLY A 54 15.57 -15.38 -9.07
CA GLY A 54 15.79 -16.45 -8.09
C GLY A 54 15.26 -16.13 -6.69
N ARG A 55 14.69 -14.94 -6.46
CA ARG A 55 14.18 -14.47 -5.17
C ARG A 55 12.68 -14.27 -5.23
N VAL A 56 11.98 -14.50 -4.12
CA VAL A 56 10.55 -14.16 -4.04
C VAL A 56 10.46 -12.68 -3.70
N SER A 57 9.94 -11.85 -4.62
CA SER A 57 9.71 -10.40 -4.49
C SER A 57 9.03 -9.92 -3.18
N THR A 58 8.54 -10.82 -2.32
CA THR A 58 7.85 -10.49 -1.06
C THR A 58 8.76 -10.56 0.17
N VAL A 59 10.08 -10.67 0.02
CA VAL A 59 10.99 -10.50 1.16
C VAL A 59 10.88 -9.03 1.59
N PRO A 60 10.34 -8.72 2.78
CA PRO A 60 10.44 -7.34 3.28
C PRO A 60 11.92 -7.00 3.36
N ASP A 61 12.28 -5.84 2.83
CA ASP A 61 13.63 -5.30 2.97
C ASP A 61 13.76 -4.85 4.43
N VAL A 62 14.13 -5.78 5.31
CA VAL A 62 14.35 -5.50 6.73
C VAL A 62 15.83 -5.20 6.87
N ASP A 63 16.19 -3.92 6.86
CA ASP A 63 17.48 -3.49 7.36
C ASP A 63 17.56 -3.90 8.84
N SER A 64 18.47 -4.81 9.18
CA SER A 64 18.61 -5.35 10.54
C SER A 64 19.18 -4.33 11.54
N ASN A 65 19.07 -3.03 11.25
CA ASN A 65 19.62 -1.96 12.08
C ASN A 65 18.58 -1.32 13.01
N ASP A 66 17.45 -1.98 13.26
CA ASP A 66 16.56 -1.71 14.40
C ASP A 66 17.30 -2.04 15.71
N THR A 67 18.22 -1.16 16.10
CA THR A 67 18.63 -1.02 17.49
C THR A 67 17.42 -0.43 18.20
N GLY A 68 16.86 -1.20 19.14
CA GLY A 68 15.66 -0.82 19.88
C GLY A 68 15.78 0.59 20.50
N PRO A 69 14.66 1.27 20.74
CA PRO A 69 14.68 2.65 21.21
C PRO A 69 15.45 2.76 22.53
N ASP A 70 16.50 3.59 22.52
CA ASP A 70 17.09 4.11 23.75
C ASP A 70 15.98 4.79 24.59
N PRO A 71 15.88 4.53 25.90
CA PRO A 71 14.87 5.19 26.73
C PRO A 71 15.31 6.61 27.07
N VAL A 72 14.29 7.48 27.30
CA VAL A 72 14.25 8.91 27.70
C VAL A 72 14.35 9.93 26.55
N GLU A 73 13.58 11.01 26.45
CA GLU A 73 12.74 11.76 27.41
C GLU A 73 11.67 12.59 26.65
N GLU A 74 10.61 12.96 27.37
CA GLU A 74 9.45 13.81 27.06
C GLU A 74 9.73 15.11 26.23
N SER A 75 8.70 15.54 25.47
CA SER A 75 8.41 16.94 25.09
C SER A 75 8.93 17.49 23.74
N ARG A 76 8.07 17.51 22.71
CA ARG A 76 7.41 18.72 22.14
C ARG A 76 6.74 18.44 20.79
N ASN A 77 5.48 18.86 20.72
CA ASN A 77 4.52 18.73 19.62
C ASN A 77 4.86 19.66 18.43
N PRO A 78 4.96 19.19 17.16
CA PRO A 78 5.32 20.04 16.02
C PRO A 78 4.10 20.63 15.28
N LEU A 79 3.03 21.00 15.99
CA LEU A 79 2.00 21.91 15.46
C LEU A 79 2.29 23.37 15.89
N THR A 80 3.41 23.93 15.40
CA THR A 80 3.56 25.38 15.22
C THR A 80 4.35 25.67 13.95
N LEU A 81 3.57 25.89 12.89
CA LEU A 81 3.82 26.81 11.79
C LEU A 81 4.63 28.05 12.24
N VAL A 82 5.66 28.48 11.49
CA VAL A 82 5.79 29.86 10.93
C VAL A 82 7.06 29.98 10.07
N ARG A 83 6.85 30.64 8.92
CA ARG A 83 7.76 31.13 7.88
C ARG A 83 8.91 32.03 8.37
N GLY A 84 9.95 32.12 7.53
CA GLY A 84 10.86 33.27 7.42
C GLY A 84 12.21 32.99 8.08
N SER A 85 13.36 33.28 7.47
CA SER A 85 13.69 34.25 6.41
C SER A 85 14.79 33.70 5.50
#